data_AF-A0A932R593-F1
#
_entry.id   AF-A0A932R593-F1
#
_cell.length_a   1.000
_cell.length_b   1.000
_cell.length_c   1.000
_cell.angle_alpha   90.00
_cell.angle_beta   90.00
_cell.angle_gamma   90.00
#
_symmetry.space_group_name_H-M   'P 1'
#
loop_
_entity.id
_entity.type
_entity.pdbx_description
1 polymer ?
#
loop_
_entity_poly.entity_id
_entity_poly.type
_entity_poly.pdbx_seq_one_letter_code
_entity_poly.pdbx_strand_id
1 'polypeptide(L)'
;MRRFLFTSIVIIFCLSWITGCGIFSSQSSIKLEWNLNQIDPIIQATFCCGFVTQIVPLNYIPDAQIWGDGRYIWVENRESGQRIVHQSQLTQAQLQETLQSFVKAGYFQWKDEYADNTISDMPWQCLHVKLIAKEKSVCEYYRGAPEAFHALYNQIWSGMGKVSTDFAPAQGFLTSFPISSPDPPNGTTTLNWPSRAKTRLRDAMQGAWVEGDALQFAWKVVNNSPWGSFIEEYGMYYQLALQIPGVSMIEPPAH
;
A
#
# COMPACT_ATOMS: atom_id res chain seq x y z
N MET A 1 85.83 6.20 1.85
CA MET A 1 85.14 5.72 3.07
C MET A 1 83.86 5.02 2.66
N ARG A 2 83.68 3.76 3.12
CA ARG A 2 82.45 2.92 3.28
C ARG A 2 81.35 3.06 2.19
N ARG A 3 81.06 2.12 1.27
CA ARG A 3 80.83 0.64 1.28
C ARG A 3 79.85 0.13 2.34
N PHE A 4 78.64 -0.25 1.89
CA PHE A 4 77.69 -1.32 2.30
C PHE A 4 76.53 -1.23 1.27
N LEU A 5 76.20 -2.13 0.32
CA LEU A 5 76.07 -3.59 0.25
C LEU A 5 75.15 -4.17 1.34
N PHE A 6 74.15 -4.95 0.89
CA PHE A 6 73.20 -5.86 1.57
C PHE A 6 71.73 -5.43 1.42
N THR A 7 70.73 -6.27 1.11
CA THR A 7 70.61 -7.60 0.48
C THR A 7 69.11 -7.73 0.21
N SER A 8 68.74 -8.19 -0.99
CA SER A 8 67.36 -8.47 -1.36
C SER A 8 66.77 -9.57 -0.47
N ILE A 9 65.64 -9.30 0.18
CA ILE A 9 64.76 -10.34 0.71
C ILE A 9 63.47 -10.30 -0.10
N VAL A 10 63.38 -11.27 -1.00
CA VAL A 10 62.18 -11.66 -1.73
C VAL A 10 61.26 -12.37 -0.72
N ILE A 11 60.16 -11.72 -0.33
CA ILE A 11 59.10 -12.39 0.42
C ILE A 11 58.03 -12.84 -0.59
N ILE A 12 58.12 -14.11 -0.96
CA ILE A 12 57.05 -14.87 -1.61
C ILE A 12 55.97 -15.09 -0.55
N PHE A 13 54.90 -14.29 -0.58
CA PHE A 13 53.69 -14.57 0.19
C PHE A 13 52.75 -15.43 -0.65
N CYS A 14 52.39 -16.57 -0.08
CA CYS A 14 51.65 -17.66 -0.67
C CYS A 14 50.30 -17.19 -1.27
N LEU A 15 50.16 -17.39 -2.58
CA LEU A 15 48.88 -17.58 -3.24
C LEU A 15 48.31 -18.93 -2.78
N SER A 16 47.43 -18.91 -1.79
CA SER A 16 46.77 -20.11 -1.28
C SER A 16 45.34 -19.80 -0.86
N TRP A 17 44.41 -20.27 -1.69
CA TRP A 17 43.07 -20.73 -1.33
C TRP A 17 42.08 -19.70 -0.78
N ILE A 18 41.38 -19.02 -1.70
CA ILE A 18 39.92 -18.80 -1.54
C ILE A 18 39.24 -19.29 -2.81
N THR A 19 39.28 -20.61 -3.02
CA THR A 19 38.20 -21.33 -3.72
C THR A 19 37.02 -21.41 -2.75
N GLY A 20 36.42 -20.25 -2.47
CA GLY A 20 35.13 -20.16 -1.79
C GLY A 20 34.08 -20.74 -2.74
N CYS A 21 33.40 -21.78 -2.27
CA CYS A 21 32.35 -22.49 -3.00
C CYS A 21 31.41 -21.51 -3.70
N GLY A 22 31.53 -21.42 -5.03
CA GLY A 22 30.50 -20.91 -5.90
C GLY A 22 29.33 -21.87 -5.90
N ILE A 23 28.52 -21.85 -4.83
CA ILE A 23 27.10 -22.20 -4.96
C ILE A 23 26.44 -20.93 -5.48
N PHE A 24 26.77 -20.56 -6.73
CA PHE A 24 25.83 -19.81 -7.54
C PHE A 24 24.71 -20.81 -7.81
N SER A 25 23.78 -20.93 -6.86
CA SER A 25 22.46 -21.49 -7.14
C SER A 25 22.03 -20.79 -8.42
N SER A 26 21.88 -21.56 -9.50
CA SER A 26 21.39 -21.06 -10.78
C SER A 26 20.02 -20.47 -10.49
N GLN A 27 19.99 -19.18 -10.20
CA GLN A 27 18.77 -18.48 -9.85
C GLN A 27 17.97 -18.52 -11.13
N SER A 28 17.00 -19.46 -11.17
CA SER A 28 16.10 -19.61 -12.30
C SER A 28 15.62 -18.22 -12.67
N SER A 29 15.95 -17.77 -13.87
CA SER A 29 15.65 -16.41 -14.30
C SER A 29 14.16 -16.21 -14.17
N ILE A 30 13.73 -15.36 -13.23
CA ILE A 30 12.32 -15.06 -13.03
C ILE A 30 11.81 -14.43 -14.32
N LYS A 31 10.82 -15.06 -14.96
CA LYS A 31 10.22 -14.55 -16.19
C LYS A 31 9.26 -13.41 -15.83
N LEU A 32 9.61 -12.19 -16.23
CA LEU A 32 8.83 -10.98 -15.98
C LEU A 32 7.72 -10.82 -17.03
N GLU A 33 6.67 -11.62 -16.89
CA GLU A 33 5.46 -11.52 -17.71
C GLU A 33 4.26 -11.25 -16.81
N TRP A 34 3.41 -10.30 -17.19
CA TRP A 34 2.19 -9.94 -16.47
C TRP A 34 1.02 -9.80 -17.44
N ASN A 35 -0.20 -9.91 -16.92
CA ASN A 35 -1.42 -9.78 -17.71
C ASN A 35 -1.85 -8.31 -17.78
N LEU A 36 -1.87 -7.73 -18.99
CA LEU A 36 -2.30 -6.35 -19.22
C LEU A 36 -3.78 -6.12 -18.90
N ASN A 37 -4.60 -7.17 -19.02
CA ASN A 37 -6.06 -7.11 -18.81
C ASN A 37 -6.46 -7.59 -17.42
N GLN A 38 -5.53 -7.62 -16.47
CA GLN A 38 -5.82 -8.06 -15.12
C GLN A 38 -6.62 -7.00 -14.38
N ILE A 39 -7.75 -7.42 -13.80
CA ILE A 39 -8.63 -6.55 -13.00
C ILE A 39 -7.95 -6.17 -11.68
N ASP A 40 -7.23 -7.12 -11.07
CA ASP A 40 -6.49 -6.90 -9.82
C ASP A 40 -5.11 -6.25 -10.07
N PRO A 41 -4.58 -5.49 -9.10
CA PRO A 41 -3.20 -5.01 -9.15
C PRO A 41 -2.19 -6.15 -9.34
N ILE A 42 -1.11 -5.87 -10.08
CA ILE A 42 0.04 -6.75 -10.21
C ILE A 42 1.15 -6.41 -9.21
N ILE A 43 1.14 -5.19 -8.66
CA ILE A 43 1.96 -4.80 -7.51
C ILE A 43 1.04 -4.09 -6.52
N GLN A 44 1.11 -4.47 -5.26
CA GLN A 44 0.34 -3.84 -4.19
C GLN A 44 1.22 -3.68 -2.94
N ALA A 45 1.17 -2.50 -2.33
CA ALA A 45 1.77 -2.19 -1.04
C ALA A 45 0.65 -1.92 -0.03
N THR A 46 0.74 -2.51 1.15
CA THR A 46 -0.21 -2.27 2.24
C THR A 46 0.51 -2.07 3.57
N PHE A 47 -0.06 -1.23 4.41
CA PHE A 47 0.29 -1.04 5.81
C PHE A 47 -1.00 -1.05 6.65
N CYS A 48 -1.57 -2.25 6.82
CA CYS A 48 -2.86 -2.46 7.47
C CYS A 48 -2.96 -3.91 8.00
N CYS A 49 -3.81 -4.23 8.96
CA CYS A 49 -4.30 -3.36 10.00
C CYS A 49 -4.02 -4.05 11.33
N GLY A 50 -3.74 -3.24 12.34
CA GLY A 50 -3.58 -3.69 13.70
C GLY A 50 -4.92 -3.85 14.41
N PHE A 51 -4.94 -3.59 15.72
CA PHE A 51 -6.16 -3.59 16.50
C PHE A 51 -6.96 -2.30 16.29
N VAL A 52 -7.89 -2.31 15.34
CA VAL A 52 -8.68 -1.13 14.94
C VAL A 52 -10.17 -1.45 14.87
N THR A 53 -11.02 -0.42 14.91
CA THR A 53 -12.46 -0.57 14.75
C THR A 53 -12.80 -1.00 13.31
N GLN A 54 -13.94 -1.67 13.11
CA GLN A 54 -14.36 -2.23 11.82
C GLN A 54 -14.42 -1.22 10.67
N ILE A 55 -14.67 0.06 10.96
CA ILE A 55 -14.76 1.12 9.94
C ILE A 55 -13.40 1.39 9.25
N VAL A 56 -12.29 1.18 9.96
CA VAL A 56 -10.94 1.44 9.46
C VAL A 56 -10.59 0.52 8.29
N PRO A 57 -10.66 -0.83 8.40
CA PRO A 57 -10.35 -1.71 7.28
C PRO A 57 -11.34 -1.56 6.12
N LEU A 58 -12.61 -1.18 6.37
CA LEU A 58 -13.58 -0.91 5.31
C LEU A 58 -13.24 0.37 4.52
N ASN A 59 -12.70 1.39 5.19
CA ASN A 59 -12.22 2.60 4.55
C ASN A 59 -10.80 2.47 4.01
N TYR A 60 -10.06 1.41 4.32
CA TYR A 60 -8.65 1.29 3.99
C TYR A 60 -8.44 1.16 2.47
N ILE A 61 -7.49 1.93 1.98
CA ILE A 61 -6.99 1.90 0.59
C ILE A 61 -5.53 1.50 0.70
N PRO A 62 -5.07 0.46 -0.01
CA PRO A 62 -3.67 0.09 -0.06
C PRO A 62 -2.77 1.29 -0.39
N ASP A 63 -1.64 1.40 0.30
CA ASP A 63 -0.71 2.51 0.21
C ASP A 63 -0.22 2.75 -1.23
N ALA A 64 -0.09 1.70 -2.03
CA ALA A 64 0.15 1.78 -3.47
C ALA A 64 -0.39 0.56 -4.22
N GLN A 65 -0.87 0.77 -5.44
CA GLN A 65 -1.41 -0.24 -6.33
C GLN A 65 -1.03 0.06 -7.78
N ILE A 66 -0.49 -0.94 -8.48
CA ILE A 66 -0.13 -0.84 -9.91
C ILE A 66 -0.78 -1.98 -10.66
N TRP A 67 -1.52 -1.67 -11.72
CA TRP A 67 -2.18 -2.65 -12.59
C TRP A 67 -1.31 -2.98 -13.81
N GLY A 68 -1.65 -4.10 -14.47
CA GLY A 68 -0.88 -4.58 -15.63
C GLY A 68 -0.89 -3.62 -16.82
N ASP A 69 -1.93 -2.81 -16.95
CA ASP A 69 -2.06 -1.73 -17.93
C ASP A 69 -1.24 -0.47 -17.57
N GLY A 70 -0.62 -0.44 -16.40
CA GLY A 70 0.17 0.68 -15.90
C GLY A 70 -0.61 1.72 -15.10
N ARG A 71 -1.92 1.55 -14.87
CA ARG A 71 -2.66 2.39 -13.91
C ARG A 71 -1.93 2.32 -12.57
N TYR A 72 -1.76 3.46 -11.91
CA TYR A 72 -1.03 3.55 -10.66
C TYR A 72 -1.76 4.48 -9.70
N ILE A 73 -2.11 3.95 -8.52
CA ILE A 73 -2.73 4.68 -7.43
C ILE A 73 -1.82 4.57 -6.19
N TRP A 74 -1.65 5.66 -5.45
CA TRP A 74 -0.98 5.64 -4.15
C TRP A 74 -1.60 6.63 -3.18
N VAL A 75 -1.35 6.41 -1.90
CA VAL A 75 -1.90 7.21 -0.81
C VAL A 75 -0.79 8.05 -0.18
N GLU A 76 -0.99 9.36 -0.14
CA GLU A 76 -0.17 10.29 0.62
C GLU A 76 -0.89 10.63 1.93
N ASN A 77 -0.25 10.35 3.06
CA ASN A 77 -0.75 10.76 4.37
C ASN A 77 -0.13 12.10 4.77
N ARG A 78 -0.97 13.04 5.19
CA ARG A 78 -0.55 14.34 5.72
C ARG A 78 -0.37 14.27 7.23
N GLU A 79 0.39 15.21 7.80
CA GLU A 79 0.64 15.30 9.24
C GLU A 79 -0.66 15.38 10.07
N SER A 80 -1.74 15.91 9.50
CA SER A 80 -3.06 16.00 10.14
C SER A 80 -3.84 14.68 10.18
N GLY A 81 -3.30 13.59 9.62
CA GLY A 81 -4.00 12.31 9.45
C GLY A 81 -4.96 12.27 8.26
N GLN A 82 -5.07 13.37 7.50
CA GLN A 82 -5.75 13.38 6.20
C GLN A 82 -4.96 12.54 5.20
N ARG A 83 -5.67 11.84 4.31
CA ARG A 83 -5.06 11.16 3.18
C ARG A 83 -5.49 11.77 1.85
N ILE A 84 -4.58 11.78 0.90
CA ILE A 84 -4.84 12.10 -0.50
C ILE A 84 -4.55 10.85 -1.32
N VAL A 85 -5.49 10.50 -2.19
CA VAL A 85 -5.32 9.39 -3.11
C VAL A 85 -4.93 9.99 -4.46
N HIS A 86 -3.75 9.61 -4.92
CA HIS A 86 -3.20 10.06 -6.19
C HIS A 86 -3.42 9.01 -7.26
N GLN A 87 -3.53 9.46 -8.51
CA GLN A 87 -3.50 8.59 -9.68
C GLN A 87 -2.48 9.08 -10.71
N SER A 88 -1.86 8.13 -11.40
CA SER A 88 -0.98 8.36 -12.54
C SER A 88 -1.00 7.14 -13.47
N GLN A 89 -0.26 7.24 -14.58
CA GLN A 89 -0.13 6.19 -15.58
C GLN A 89 1.35 5.91 -15.83
N LEU A 90 1.75 4.66 -15.63
CA LEU A 90 3.08 4.17 -15.97
C LEU A 90 3.12 3.74 -17.43
N THR A 91 4.25 3.99 -18.08
CA THR A 91 4.55 3.33 -19.35
C THR A 91 4.93 1.87 -19.10
N GLN A 92 4.79 1.01 -20.11
CA GLN A 92 5.23 -0.39 -19.99
C GLN A 92 6.71 -0.51 -19.62
N ALA A 93 7.58 0.36 -20.15
CA ALA A 93 8.99 0.38 -19.81
C ALA A 93 9.23 0.71 -18.33
N GLN A 94 8.47 1.66 -17.77
CA GLN A 94 8.56 2.02 -16.35
C GLN A 94 8.05 0.88 -15.47
N LEU A 95 6.94 0.25 -15.84
CA LEU A 95 6.42 -0.92 -15.13
C LEU A 95 7.41 -2.09 -15.16
N GLN A 96 8.01 -2.37 -16.32
CA GLN A 96 9.06 -3.38 -16.45
C GLN A 96 10.27 -3.06 -15.58
N GLU A 97 10.71 -1.80 -15.55
CA GLU A 97 11.82 -1.36 -14.70
C GLU A 97 11.50 -1.54 -13.21
N THR A 98 10.27 -1.20 -12.79
CA THR A 98 9.79 -1.45 -11.43
C THR A 98 9.83 -2.94 -11.11
N LEU A 99 9.26 -3.81 -11.94
CA LEU A 99 9.31 -5.27 -11.70
C LEU A 99 10.76 -5.81 -11.68
N GLN A 100 11.63 -5.24 -12.50
CA GLN A 100 13.05 -5.59 -12.54
C GLN A 100 13.77 -5.20 -11.23
N SER A 101 13.35 -4.13 -10.55
CA SER A 101 13.91 -3.75 -9.23
C SER A 101 13.58 -4.81 -8.17
N PHE A 102 12.37 -5.37 -8.18
CA PHE A 102 11.98 -6.49 -7.30
C PHE A 102 12.87 -7.72 -7.55
N VAL A 103 13.12 -8.09 -8.81
CA VAL A 103 14.01 -9.21 -9.14
C VAL A 103 15.44 -8.94 -8.67
N LYS A 104 15.97 -7.74 -8.92
CA LYS A 104 17.33 -7.33 -8.52
C LYS A 104 17.51 -7.33 -7.00
N ALA A 105 16.46 -6.96 -6.25
CA ALA A 105 16.46 -7.02 -4.79
C ALA A 105 16.41 -8.45 -4.24
N GLY A 106 16.10 -9.45 -5.06
CA GLY A 106 15.93 -10.83 -4.62
C GLY A 106 14.57 -11.11 -3.98
N TYR A 107 13.57 -10.23 -4.19
CA TYR A 107 12.23 -10.30 -3.59
C TYR A 107 11.61 -11.71 -3.65
N PHE A 108 11.71 -12.37 -4.80
CA PHE A 108 11.13 -13.70 -5.03
C PHE A 108 11.80 -14.85 -4.28
N GLN A 109 12.88 -14.59 -3.54
CA GLN A 109 13.62 -15.53 -2.69
C GLN A 109 13.49 -15.22 -1.20
N TRP A 110 12.87 -14.10 -0.83
CA TRP A 110 12.64 -13.75 0.57
C TRP A 110 11.61 -14.67 1.22
N LYS A 111 11.60 -14.70 2.55
CA LYS A 111 10.54 -15.36 3.31
C LYS A 111 9.21 -14.68 3.01
N ASP A 112 8.11 -15.42 3.11
CA ASP A 112 6.78 -14.83 3.00
C ASP A 112 6.50 -13.87 4.17
N GLU A 113 7.08 -14.14 5.33
CA GLU A 113 6.79 -13.44 6.57
C GLU A 113 8.07 -13.16 7.38
N TYR A 114 8.15 -11.94 7.91
CA TYR A 114 9.14 -11.49 8.87
C TYR A 114 8.38 -10.95 10.09
N ALA A 115 8.54 -11.59 11.23
CA ALA A 115 7.93 -11.16 12.47
C ALA A 115 8.91 -11.37 13.63
N ASP A 116 8.82 -10.50 14.63
CA ASP A 116 9.39 -10.71 15.95
C ASP A 116 8.30 -11.25 16.90
N ASN A 117 8.67 -11.95 17.96
CA ASN A 117 7.74 -12.47 18.98
C ASN A 117 7.15 -11.36 19.89
N THR A 118 7.22 -10.10 19.46
CA THR A 118 6.69 -8.96 20.21
C THR A 118 5.19 -8.89 20.00
N ILE A 119 4.41 -8.96 21.07
CA ILE A 119 2.96 -8.75 21.03
C ILE A 119 2.73 -7.24 20.88
N SER A 120 2.19 -6.81 19.75
CA SER A 120 1.80 -5.42 19.50
C SER A 120 0.48 -5.32 18.73
N ASP A 121 -0.10 -4.13 18.69
CA ASP A 121 -1.24 -3.80 17.84
C ASP A 121 -0.81 -3.15 16.52
N MET A 122 0.44 -3.35 16.10
CA MET A 122 0.98 -2.77 14.86
C MET A 122 0.33 -3.40 13.62
N PRO A 123 0.15 -2.63 12.54
CA PRO A 123 -0.26 -3.17 11.25
C PRO A 123 0.85 -4.00 10.61
N TRP A 124 0.46 -4.85 9.66
CA TRP A 124 1.39 -5.53 8.77
C TRP A 124 1.79 -4.62 7.62
N GLN A 125 3.08 -4.56 7.32
CA GLN A 125 3.59 -3.97 6.09
C GLN A 125 3.78 -5.09 5.06
N CYS A 126 3.04 -5.07 3.95
CA CYS A 126 3.13 -6.12 2.94
C CYS A 126 3.41 -5.55 1.55
N LEU A 127 4.24 -6.28 0.80
CA LEU A 127 4.42 -6.13 -0.64
C LEU A 127 3.90 -7.39 -1.32
N HIS A 128 3.06 -7.21 -2.33
CA HIS A 128 2.52 -8.26 -3.16
C HIS A 128 2.91 -8.03 -4.63
N VAL A 129 3.37 -9.07 -5.32
CA VAL A 129 3.67 -9.04 -6.75
C VAL A 129 3.08 -10.26 -7.45
N LYS A 130 2.32 -10.01 -8.51
CA LYS A 130 1.65 -11.01 -9.33
C LYS A 130 2.13 -10.95 -10.78
N LEU A 131 2.82 -12.01 -11.20
CA LEU A 131 3.25 -12.30 -12.56
C LEU A 131 2.44 -13.49 -13.09
N ILE A 132 2.40 -13.68 -14.41
CA ILE A 132 1.69 -14.82 -15.04
C ILE A 132 2.21 -16.16 -14.49
N ALA A 133 3.52 -16.28 -14.32
CA ALA A 133 4.15 -17.53 -13.89
C ALA A 133 4.31 -17.65 -12.38
N LYS A 134 4.16 -16.55 -11.62
CA LYS A 134 4.47 -16.53 -10.19
C LYS A 134 3.78 -15.39 -9.47
N GLU A 135 3.24 -15.69 -8.30
CA GLU A 135 2.75 -14.72 -7.34
C GLU A 135 3.59 -14.84 -6.06
N LYS A 136 3.80 -13.73 -5.37
CA LYS A 136 4.55 -13.69 -4.11
C LYS A 136 4.02 -12.54 -3.24
N SER A 137 3.90 -12.82 -1.95
CA SER A 137 3.70 -11.83 -0.91
C SER A 137 4.87 -11.89 0.05
N VAL A 138 5.34 -10.74 0.51
CA VAL A 138 6.29 -10.61 1.60
C VAL A 138 5.73 -9.61 2.58
N CYS A 139 5.58 -10.03 3.82
CA CYS A 139 4.99 -9.24 4.88
C CYS A 139 5.96 -9.10 6.05
N GLU A 140 6.00 -7.92 6.64
CA GLU A 140 6.70 -7.63 7.90
C GLU A 140 5.71 -7.20 8.97
N TYR A 141 5.84 -7.81 10.14
CA TYR A 141 5.23 -7.37 11.37
C TYR A 141 6.34 -6.93 12.33
N TYR A 142 6.28 -5.65 12.72
CA TYR A 142 7.22 -5.00 13.61
C TYR A 142 8.64 -4.78 13.05
N ARG A 143 9.41 -5.84 12.75
CA ARG A 143 10.77 -5.77 12.16
C ARG A 143 11.30 -7.12 11.66
N GLY A 144 12.35 -7.07 10.85
CA GLY A 144 13.20 -8.22 10.50
C GLY A 144 13.32 -8.48 8.99
N ALA A 145 12.57 -7.75 8.18
CA ALA A 145 12.68 -7.80 6.74
C ALA A 145 14.04 -7.21 6.27
N PRO A 146 14.54 -7.61 5.09
CA PRO A 146 15.73 -7.01 4.50
C PRO A 146 15.53 -5.52 4.26
N GLU A 147 16.59 -4.70 4.35
CA GLU A 147 16.52 -3.26 4.03
C GLU A 147 15.91 -2.98 2.64
N ALA A 148 16.22 -3.86 1.67
CA ALA A 148 15.67 -3.78 0.33
C ALA A 148 14.13 -3.92 0.27
N PHE A 149 13.49 -4.57 1.25
CA PHE A 149 12.04 -4.62 1.38
C PHE A 149 11.47 -3.21 1.60
N HIS A 150 12.02 -2.47 2.57
CA HIS A 150 11.60 -1.10 2.85
C HIS A 150 11.93 -0.15 1.69
N ALA A 151 13.06 -0.36 1.02
CA ALA A 151 13.43 0.43 -0.16
C ALA A 151 12.41 0.24 -1.31
N LEU A 152 12.00 -0.99 -1.61
CA LEU A 152 10.97 -1.27 -2.61
C LEU A 152 9.61 -0.70 -2.20
N TYR A 153 9.24 -0.85 -0.93
CA TYR A 153 8.00 -0.28 -0.40
C TYR A 153 7.97 1.24 -0.54
N ASN A 154 9.01 1.92 -0.07
CA ASN A 154 9.11 3.38 -0.16
C ASN A 154 9.15 3.87 -1.61
N GLN A 155 9.83 3.14 -2.50
CA GLN A 155 9.84 3.43 -3.93
C GLN A 155 8.41 3.51 -4.47
N ILE A 156 7.58 2.48 -4.24
CA ILE A 156 6.22 2.43 -4.80
C ILE A 156 5.20 3.25 -4.01
N TRP A 157 5.40 3.48 -2.71
CA TRP A 157 4.48 4.27 -1.91
C TRP A 157 4.66 5.78 -2.16
N SER A 158 5.90 6.24 -2.40
CA SER A 158 6.23 7.66 -2.62
C SER A 158 5.76 8.26 -3.96
N GLY A 159 4.98 7.53 -4.76
CA GLY A 159 4.58 7.99 -6.09
C GLY A 159 5.65 7.81 -7.17
N MET A 160 6.83 7.25 -6.87
CA MET A 160 7.95 7.07 -7.81
C MET A 160 8.33 8.35 -8.59
N GLY A 161 8.17 9.52 -7.96
CA GLY A 161 8.42 10.82 -8.59
C GLY A 161 7.51 11.15 -9.78
N LYS A 162 6.35 10.49 -9.90
CA LYS A 162 5.40 10.74 -10.98
C LYS A 162 4.63 12.03 -10.75
N VAL A 163 4.35 12.73 -11.84
CA VAL A 163 3.29 13.74 -11.85
C VAL A 163 1.96 13.01 -11.67
N SER A 164 1.15 13.53 -10.75
CA SER A 164 -0.12 12.93 -10.34
C SER A 164 -1.29 13.88 -10.54
N THR A 165 -2.49 13.30 -10.47
CA THR A 165 -3.73 14.03 -10.22
C THR A 165 -4.44 13.38 -9.04
N ASP A 166 -5.31 14.12 -8.36
CA ASP A 166 -6.16 13.56 -7.31
C ASP A 166 -7.11 12.52 -7.93
N PHE A 167 -7.15 11.33 -7.33
CA PHE A 167 -8.11 10.30 -7.68
C PHE A 167 -9.50 10.68 -7.17
N ALA A 168 -10.47 10.63 -8.08
CA ALA A 168 -11.88 10.86 -7.79
C ALA A 168 -12.72 9.67 -8.29
N PRO A 169 -13.38 8.91 -7.41
CA PRO A 169 -14.19 7.78 -7.83
C PRO A 169 -15.47 8.24 -8.54
N ALA A 170 -15.92 7.45 -9.52
CA ALA A 170 -17.21 7.67 -10.19
C ALA A 170 -18.40 7.06 -9.42
N GLN A 171 -18.15 5.96 -8.71
CA GLN A 171 -19.12 5.24 -7.87
C GLN A 171 -18.43 4.70 -6.61
N GLY A 172 -19.22 4.43 -5.57
CA GLY A 172 -18.73 3.77 -4.36
C GLY A 172 -19.85 3.11 -3.57
N PHE A 173 -19.49 2.13 -2.76
CA PHE A 173 -20.42 1.45 -1.86
C PHE A 173 -20.32 2.10 -0.46
N LEU A 174 -21.36 2.84 -0.10
CA LEU A 174 -21.45 3.58 1.15
C LEU A 174 -22.20 2.75 2.19
N THR A 175 -21.57 2.52 3.35
CA THR A 175 -22.26 1.98 4.55
C THR A 175 -22.28 3.04 5.65
N SER A 176 -23.44 3.28 6.24
CA SER A 176 -23.59 4.18 7.39
C SER A 176 -23.75 3.40 8.69
N PHE A 177 -23.10 3.85 9.75
CA PHE A 177 -23.16 3.25 11.08
C PHE A 177 -23.78 4.25 12.04
N PRO A 178 -25.02 4.04 12.54
CA PRO A 178 -25.63 4.96 13.47
C PRO A 178 -24.87 4.98 14.79
N ILE A 179 -24.70 6.17 15.36
CA ILE A 179 -24.01 6.37 16.63
C ILE A 179 -25.09 6.62 17.69
N SER A 180 -25.07 5.82 18.76
CA SER A 180 -26.07 5.89 19.83
C SER A 180 -25.89 7.08 20.77
N SER A 181 -24.72 7.74 20.76
CA SER A 181 -24.47 8.94 21.56
C SER A 181 -25.11 10.15 20.89
N PRO A 182 -25.99 10.90 21.59
CA PRO A 182 -26.64 12.08 21.03
C PRO A 182 -25.66 13.22 20.76
N ASP A 183 -24.50 13.22 21.40
CA ASP A 183 -23.46 14.23 21.19
C ASP A 183 -22.15 13.58 20.73
N PRO A 184 -21.51 14.12 19.69
CA PRO A 184 -20.14 13.77 19.36
C PRO A 184 -19.21 14.23 20.50
N PRO A 185 -18.06 13.58 20.72
CA PRO A 185 -17.11 14.01 21.74
C PRO A 185 -16.78 15.52 21.62
N ASN A 186 -16.68 16.23 22.74
CA ASN A 186 -16.37 17.66 22.77
C ASN A 186 -15.17 18.00 21.86
N GLY A 187 -15.35 19.00 20.99
CA GLY A 187 -14.32 19.43 20.03
C GLY A 187 -14.34 18.70 18.68
N THR A 188 -15.28 17.76 18.47
CA THR A 188 -15.42 17.08 17.18
C THR A 188 -16.25 17.93 16.20
N THR A 189 -15.68 18.26 15.05
CA THR A 189 -16.42 18.92 13.97
C THR A 189 -17.47 17.97 13.41
N THR A 190 -18.74 18.30 13.60
CA THR A 190 -19.86 17.60 12.95
C THR A 190 -19.99 18.12 11.52
N LEU A 191 -20.13 17.21 10.56
CA LEU A 191 -20.39 17.55 9.17
C LEU A 191 -21.84 17.18 8.83
N ASN A 192 -22.57 18.07 8.17
CA ASN A 192 -23.95 17.79 7.78
C ASN A 192 -23.96 17.02 6.45
N TRP A 193 -24.76 15.95 6.38
CA TRP A 193 -25.00 15.22 5.14
C TRP A 193 -25.61 16.17 4.10
N PRO A 194 -25.12 16.17 2.84
CA PRO A 194 -25.56 17.16 1.86
C PRO A 194 -27.02 16.95 1.48
N SER A 195 -27.84 18.00 1.60
CA SER A 195 -29.27 17.96 1.26
C SER A 195 -29.58 17.59 -0.20
N ARG A 196 -28.59 17.71 -1.08
CA ARG A 196 -28.63 17.34 -2.50
C ARG A 196 -28.29 15.86 -2.77
N ALA A 197 -27.80 15.11 -1.77
CA ALA A 197 -27.59 13.68 -1.92
C ALA A 197 -28.91 12.96 -2.15
N LYS A 198 -28.94 12.07 -3.14
CA LYS A 198 -30.11 11.22 -3.43
C LYS A 198 -30.28 10.08 -2.42
N THR A 199 -29.20 9.68 -1.75
CA THR A 199 -29.17 8.61 -0.77
C THR A 199 -29.23 9.20 0.63
N ARG A 200 -30.18 8.74 1.46
CA ARG A 200 -30.23 9.07 2.88
C ARG A 200 -29.31 8.15 3.66
N LEU A 201 -28.71 8.64 4.74
CA LEU A 201 -27.81 7.83 5.55
C LEU A 201 -28.53 6.64 6.18
N ARG A 202 -29.76 6.82 6.66
CA ARG A 202 -30.59 5.71 7.17
C ARG A 202 -30.82 4.57 6.18
N ASP A 203 -30.84 4.85 4.88
CA ASP A 203 -31.08 3.84 3.85
C ASP A 203 -29.77 3.11 3.47
N ALA A 204 -28.62 3.70 3.79
CA ALA A 204 -27.28 3.13 3.57
C ALA A 204 -26.76 2.27 4.74
N MET A 205 -27.59 1.98 5.76
CA MET A 205 -27.15 1.21 6.93
C MET A 205 -26.76 -0.24 6.61
N GLN A 206 -27.29 -0.79 5.52
CA GLN A 206 -26.92 -2.12 4.99
C GLN A 206 -26.01 -2.01 3.76
N GLY A 207 -25.49 -0.81 3.51
CA GLY A 207 -24.74 -0.50 2.30
C GLY A 207 -25.64 -0.03 1.16
N ALA A 208 -25.17 0.96 0.40
CA ALA A 208 -25.82 1.46 -0.80
C ALA A 208 -24.77 1.92 -1.81
N TRP A 209 -25.00 1.61 -3.08
CA TRP A 209 -24.23 2.23 -4.16
C TRP A 209 -24.60 3.70 -4.29
N VAL A 210 -23.58 4.55 -4.31
CA VAL A 210 -23.73 6.01 -4.39
C VAL A 210 -22.84 6.60 -5.48
N GLU A 211 -23.35 7.68 -6.07
CA GLU A 211 -22.70 8.49 -7.09
C GLU A 211 -22.93 9.97 -6.80
N GLY A 212 -22.32 10.85 -7.62
CA GLY A 212 -22.56 12.29 -7.58
C GLY A 212 -22.27 12.89 -6.20
N ASP A 213 -23.20 13.69 -5.68
CA ASP A 213 -22.97 14.50 -4.49
C ASP A 213 -22.79 13.69 -3.20
N ALA A 214 -23.49 12.56 -3.08
CA ALA A 214 -23.35 11.65 -1.96
C ALA A 214 -21.94 11.04 -1.93
N LEU A 215 -21.47 10.57 -3.10
CA LEU A 215 -20.13 10.01 -3.26
C LEU A 215 -19.04 11.06 -3.00
N GLN A 216 -19.14 12.24 -3.61
CA GLN A 216 -18.14 13.31 -3.44
C GLN A 216 -18.00 13.71 -1.98
N PHE A 217 -19.13 13.83 -1.26
CA PHE A 217 -19.10 14.14 0.15
C PHE A 217 -18.49 13.01 0.98
N ALA A 218 -18.98 11.77 0.81
CA ALA A 218 -18.45 10.61 1.54
C ALA A 218 -16.95 10.42 1.28
N TRP A 219 -16.51 10.55 0.03
CA TRP A 219 -15.10 10.48 -0.37
C TRP A 219 -14.26 11.53 0.36
N LYS A 220 -14.70 12.78 0.38
CA LYS A 220 -14.01 13.85 1.12
C LYS A 220 -13.92 13.53 2.61
N VAL A 221 -15.00 13.03 3.20
CA VAL A 221 -15.08 12.75 4.64
C VAL A 221 -14.15 11.62 5.05
N VAL A 222 -14.20 10.47 4.37
CA VAL A 222 -13.36 9.31 4.73
C VAL A 222 -11.88 9.55 4.45
N ASN A 223 -11.54 10.47 3.53
CA ASN A 223 -10.16 10.85 3.28
C ASN A 223 -9.66 11.93 4.26
N ASN A 224 -10.54 12.80 4.76
CA ASN A 224 -10.17 13.81 5.75
C ASN A 224 -10.00 13.25 7.16
N SER A 225 -10.76 12.21 7.52
CA SER A 225 -10.59 11.49 8.79
C SER A 225 -10.82 9.98 8.57
N PRO A 226 -9.78 9.24 8.15
CA PRO A 226 -9.88 7.81 7.87
C PRO A 226 -10.28 6.96 9.08
N TRP A 227 -10.01 7.46 10.29
CA TRP A 227 -10.36 6.83 11.57
C TRP A 227 -11.83 7.00 11.96
N GLY A 228 -12.59 7.80 11.20
CA GLY A 228 -14.00 8.07 11.43
C GLY A 228 -14.29 9.56 11.54
N SER A 229 -15.41 9.98 10.97
CA SER A 229 -16.02 11.29 11.16
C SER A 229 -17.44 11.13 11.70
N PHE A 230 -17.98 12.18 12.29
CA PHE A 230 -19.37 12.25 12.73
C PHE A 230 -20.17 13.06 11.71
N ILE A 231 -21.14 12.41 11.08
CA ILE A 231 -21.99 13.00 10.05
C ILE A 231 -23.41 13.07 10.59
N GLU A 232 -24.01 14.26 10.54
CA GLU A 232 -25.39 14.50 10.97
C GLU A 232 -26.34 14.44 9.77
N GLU A 233 -27.48 13.79 9.96
CA GLU A 233 -28.64 13.84 9.06
C GLU A 233 -29.93 13.79 9.90
N TYR A 234 -30.71 14.88 9.90
CA TYR A 234 -32.00 15.00 10.59
C TYR A 234 -31.97 14.71 12.10
N GLY A 235 -30.94 15.22 12.79
CA GLY A 235 -30.72 15.04 14.22
C GLY A 235 -30.10 13.70 14.61
N MET A 236 -29.73 12.87 13.64
CA MET A 236 -29.10 11.57 13.85
C MET A 236 -27.64 11.60 13.41
N TYR A 237 -26.76 10.94 14.14
CA TYR A 237 -25.32 10.89 13.87
C TYR A 237 -24.90 9.53 13.31
N TYR A 238 -24.00 9.56 12.33
CA TYR A 238 -23.46 8.38 11.66
C TYR A 238 -21.95 8.48 11.51
N GLN A 239 -21.28 7.32 11.48
CA GLN A 239 -19.98 7.16 10.84
C GLN A 239 -20.15 6.53 9.46
N LEU A 240 -19.20 6.77 8.55
CA LEU A 240 -19.28 6.28 7.17
C LEU A 240 -18.12 5.34 6.84
N ALA A 241 -18.44 4.18 6.27
CA ALA A 241 -17.49 3.43 5.45
C ALA A 241 -17.81 3.63 3.97
N LEU A 242 -16.78 3.83 3.15
CA LEU A 242 -16.89 3.96 1.71
C LEU A 242 -15.87 3.06 1.03
N GLN A 243 -16.37 2.06 0.33
CA GLN A 243 -15.56 1.13 -0.46
C GLN A 243 -15.63 1.52 -1.93
N ILE A 244 -14.46 1.69 -2.57
CA ILE A 244 -14.35 2.02 -3.99
C ILE A 244 -13.93 0.76 -4.76
N PRO A 245 -14.70 0.34 -5.78
CA PRO A 245 -14.40 -0.86 -6.55
C PRO A 245 -13.01 -0.83 -7.16
N GLY A 246 -12.25 -1.91 -6.96
CA GLY A 246 -10.89 -2.03 -7.49
C GLY A 246 -9.92 -0.98 -6.95
N VAL A 247 -10.19 -0.39 -5.78
CA VAL A 247 -9.30 0.57 -5.11
C VAL A 247 -9.23 0.28 -3.61
N SER A 248 -10.35 0.06 -2.95
CA SER A 248 -10.38 -0.30 -1.53
C SER A 248 -9.80 -1.70 -1.31
N MET A 249 -9.17 -1.93 -0.16
CA MET A 249 -8.59 -3.24 0.16
C MET A 249 -9.68 -4.31 0.33
N ILE A 250 -10.78 -3.95 1.01
CA ILE A 250 -11.98 -4.79 1.05
C ILE A 250 -12.85 -4.36 -0.12
N GLU A 251 -12.98 -5.24 -1.11
CA GLU A 251 -13.86 -5.01 -2.24
C GLU A 251 -15.33 -4.86 -1.79
N PRO A 252 -16.09 -3.92 -2.38
CA PRO A 252 -17.51 -3.85 -2.13
C PRO A 252 -18.24 -5.08 -2.71
N PRO A 253 -19.49 -5.35 -2.29
CA PRO A 253 -20.33 -6.36 -2.94
C PRO A 253 -20.44 -6.11 -4.45
N ALA A 254 -20.70 -7.15 -5.25
CA ALA A 254 -20.96 -6.95 -6.67
C ALA A 254 -22.21 -6.07 -6.87
N HIS A 255 -22.16 -5.18 -7.88
CA HIS A 255 -23.29 -4.36 -8.31
C HIS A 255 -24.28 -5.17 -9.16
#